data_AF-A0A7Y2CLL1-F1
#
_entry.id   AF-A0A7Y2CLL1-F1
#
_cell.length_a   1.000
_cell.length_b   1.000
_cell.length_c   1.000
_cell.angle_alpha   90.00
_cell.angle_beta   90.00
_cell.angle_gamma   90.00
#
_symmetry.space_group_name_H-M   'P 1'
#
loop_
_entity.id
_entity.type
_entity.pdbx_description
1 polymer ?
#
loop_
_entity_poly.entity_id
_entity_poly.type
_entity_poly.pdbx_seq_one_letter_code
_entity_poly.pdbx_strand_id
1 'polypeptide(L)' 'MDRKRNTAAMEELIDVFNDMVRGVASARGHAHVSYLDLRPVLSNTPRKYDDDWDNELHPTREGFRKVAKAFDRHIRGL' A
#
# COMPACT_ATOMS: atom_id res chain seq x y z
N MET A 1 -20.38 -17.99 5.40
CA MET A 1 -18.95 -17.65 5.24
C MET A 1 -18.53 -16.78 6.40
N ASP A 2 -17.38 -17.05 7.01
CA ASP A 2 -16.83 -16.23 8.09
C ASP A 2 -16.06 -15.05 7.48
N ARG A 3 -16.68 -13.85 7.52
CA ARG A 3 -16.11 -12.62 6.97
C ARG A 3 -14.77 -12.26 7.61
N LYS A 4 -14.62 -12.49 8.93
CA LYS A 4 -13.39 -12.16 9.65
C LYS A 4 -12.25 -13.04 9.18
N ARG A 5 -12.50 -14.33 9.02
CA ARG A 5 -11.52 -15.28 8.49
C ARG A 5 -11.11 -14.93 7.06
N ASN A 6 -12.07 -14.55 6.21
CA ASN A 6 -11.77 -14.17 4.84
C ASN A 6 -10.92 -12.89 4.77
N THR A 7 -11.23 -11.87 5.57
CA THR A 7 -10.42 -10.63 5.64
C THR A 7 -9.00 -10.93 6.09
N ALA A 8 -8.81 -11.76 7.13
CA ALA A 8 -7.48 -12.14 7.61
C ALA A 8 -6.67 -12.89 6.54
N ALA A 9 -7.29 -13.81 5.81
CA ALA A 9 -6.62 -14.53 4.73
C ALA A 9 -6.20 -13.60 3.57
N MET A 10 -7.00 -12.57 3.27
CA MET A 10 -6.64 -11.57 2.26
C MET A 10 -5.52 -10.65 2.73
N GLU A 11 -5.52 -10.26 4.00
CA GLU A 11 -4.43 -9.47 4.61
C GLU A 11 -3.10 -10.23 4.53
N GLU A 12 -3.09 -11.51 4.93
CA GLU A 12 -1.92 -12.38 4.83
C GLU A 12 -1.42 -12.53 3.39
N LEU A 13 -2.33 -12.72 2.42
CA LEU A 13 -1.96 -12.81 1.00
C LEU A 13 -1.30 -11.51 0.50
N ILE A 14 -1.84 -10.35 0.90
CA ILE A 14 -1.29 -9.04 0.54
C ILE A 14 0.10 -8.84 1.17
N ASP A 15 0.29 -9.28 2.41
CA ASP A 15 1.58 -9.22 3.11
C ASP A 15 2.64 -10.07 2.42
N VAL A 16 2.35 -11.35 2.17
CA VAL A 16 3.27 -12.26 1.47
C VAL A 16 3.64 -11.71 0.10
N PHE A 17 2.65 -11.21 -0.67
CA PHE A 17 2.92 -10.60 -1.96
C PHE A 17 3.84 -9.37 -1.85
N ASN A 18 3.60 -8.49 -0.87
CA ASN A 18 4.45 -7.32 -0.66
C ASN A 18 5.88 -7.68 -0.27
N ASP A 19 6.06 -8.70 0.55
CA ASP A 19 7.38 -9.20 0.93
C ASP A 19 8.13 -9.78 -0.27
N MET A 20 7.44 -10.49 -1.16
CA MET A 20 8.02 -10.96 -2.42
C MET A 20 8.50 -9.80 -3.30
N VAL A 21 7.67 -8.76 -3.48
CA VAL A 21 8.02 -7.58 -4.29
C VAL A 21 9.21 -6.82 -3.67
N ARG A 22 9.23 -6.66 -2.34
CA ARG A 22 10.36 -6.06 -1.61
C ARG A 22 11.64 -6.87 -1.79
N GLY A 23 11.53 -8.20 -1.76
CA GLY A 23 12.65 -9.12 -2.00
C GLY A 23 13.25 -8.96 -3.40
N VAL A 24 12.41 -8.81 -4.42
CA VAL A 24 12.86 -8.56 -5.81
C VAL A 24 13.66 -7.26 -5.91
N ALA A 25 13.16 -6.16 -5.32
CA ALA A 25 13.87 -4.88 -5.32
C ALA A 25 15.22 -4.95 -4.59
N SER A 26 15.31 -5.79 -3.55
CA SER A 26 16.55 -5.98 -2.76
C SER A 26 17.54 -6.97 -3.39
N ALA A 27 17.17 -7.64 -4.49
CA ALA A 27 18.00 -8.67 -5.09
C ALA A 27 19.26 -8.09 -5.77
N ARG A 28 20.34 -8.88 -5.79
CA ARG A 28 21.59 -8.51 -6.47
C ARG A 28 21.31 -8.21 -7.94
N GLY A 29 21.75 -7.04 -8.41
CA GLY A 29 21.53 -6.55 -9.78
C GLY A 29 20.41 -5.53 -9.91
N HIS A 30 19.59 -5.32 -8.87
CA HIS A 30 18.49 -4.35 -8.87
C HIS A 30 18.75 -3.09 -8.05
N ALA A 31 20.02 -2.65 -7.92
CA ALA A 31 20.37 -1.46 -7.13
C ALA A 31 19.70 -0.15 -7.61
N HIS A 32 19.14 -0.14 -8.82
CA HIS A 32 18.40 0.99 -9.40
C HIS A 32 16.89 0.92 -9.11
N VAL A 33 16.40 -0.16 -8.53
CA VAL A 33 14.99 -0.37 -8.20
C VAL A 33 14.75 0.05 -6.75
N SER A 34 13.69 0.80 -6.52
CA SER A 34 13.27 1.19 -5.17
C SER A 34 11.91 0.58 -4.85
N TYR A 35 11.79 0.05 -3.62
CA TYR A 35 10.51 -0.43 -3.09
C TYR A 35 9.94 0.61 -2.13
N LEU A 36 8.67 0.96 -2.32
CA LEU A 36 7.92 1.87 -1.47
C LEU A 36 6.63 1.18 -1.00
N ASP A 37 6.49 1.00 0.31
CA ASP A 37 5.26 0.47 0.90
C ASP A 37 4.20 1.57 1.04
N LEU A 38 3.15 1.50 0.22
CA LEU A 38 2.05 2.48 0.20
C LEU A 38 0.85 2.07 1.06
N ARG A 39 0.80 0.83 1.55
CA ARG A 39 -0.34 0.33 2.33
C ARG A 39 -0.68 1.17 3.57
N PRO A 40 0.28 1.74 4.33
CA PRO A 40 -0.05 2.56 5.49
C PRO A 40 -0.44 4.01 5.13
N VAL A 41 -0.42 4.40 3.85
CA VAL A 41 -0.67 5.79 3.43
C VAL A 41 -2.15 6.18 3.51
N LEU A 42 -3.04 5.22 3.27
CA LEU A 42 -4.49 5.41 3.26
C LEU A 42 -5.12 4.80 4.51
N SER A 43 -6.15 5.43 5.06
CA SER A 43 -6.80 4.93 6.27
C SER A 43 -7.75 3.77 5.98
N ASN A 44 -7.62 2.70 6.75
CA ASN A 44 -8.59 1.59 6.79
C ASN A 44 -9.55 1.67 7.99
N THR A 45 -9.57 2.82 8.69
CA THR A 45 -10.47 3.01 9.85
C THR A 45 -11.83 3.54 9.40
N PRO A 46 -12.96 3.06 9.94
CA PRO A 46 -14.29 3.50 9.48
C PRO A 46 -14.49 5.01 9.50
N ARG A 47 -13.87 5.72 10.44
CA ARG A 47 -14.00 7.18 10.57
C ARG A 47 -13.34 7.97 9.44
N LYS A 48 -12.30 7.43 8.81
CA LYS A 48 -11.48 8.11 7.79
C LYS A 48 -11.44 7.35 6.47
N TYR A 49 -12.21 6.27 6.37
CA TYR A 49 -12.20 5.40 5.21
C TYR A 49 -12.63 6.18 3.97
N ASP A 50 -13.78 6.85 4.05
CA ASP A 50 -14.36 7.62 2.94
C ASP A 50 -13.59 8.92 2.60
N ASP A 51 -12.66 9.35 3.48
CA ASP A 51 -11.74 10.45 3.15
C ASP A 51 -10.69 9.99 2.11
N ASP A 52 -10.28 8.72 2.21
CA ASP A 52 -9.15 8.14 1.48
C ASP A 52 -9.57 7.20 0.35
N TRP A 53 -10.73 6.54 0.47
CA TRP A 53 -11.24 5.52 -0.43
C TRP A 53 -12.58 5.96 -1.03
N ASP A 54 -12.67 5.91 -2.36
CA ASP A 54 -13.91 6.18 -3.11
C ASP A 54 -14.78 4.91 -3.20
N ASN A 55 -14.13 3.75 -3.14
CA ASN A 55 -14.73 2.42 -3.06
C ASN A 55 -13.71 1.42 -2.47
N GLU A 56 -14.03 0.13 -2.49
CA GLU A 56 -13.20 -0.92 -1.88
C GLU A 56 -11.82 -1.11 -2.51
N LEU A 57 -11.55 -0.48 -3.67
CA LEU A 57 -10.31 -0.65 -4.43
C LEU A 57 -9.61 0.66 -4.78
N HIS A 58 -10.35 1.75 -4.97
CA HIS A 58 -9.82 2.99 -5.54
C HIS A 58 -9.78 4.11 -4.51
N PRO A 59 -8.67 4.84 -4.39
CA PRO A 59 -8.60 6.02 -3.56
C PRO A 59 -9.49 7.16 -4.07
N THR A 60 -9.91 8.05 -3.18
CA THR A 60 -10.47 9.35 -3.57
C THR A 60 -9.39 10.23 -4.23
N ARG A 61 -9.80 11.39 -4.74
CA ARG A 61 -8.84 12.42 -5.19
C ARG A 61 -7.84 12.80 -4.10
N GLU A 62 -8.28 12.91 -2.84
CA GLU A 62 -7.38 13.21 -1.72
C GLU A 62 -6.49 12.02 -1.36
N GLY A 63 -7.02 10.80 -1.41
CA GLY A 63 -6.24 9.58 -1.26
C GLY A 63 -5.10 9.48 -2.28
N PHE A 64 -5.39 9.75 -3.57
CA PHE A 64 -4.35 9.83 -4.60
C PHE A 64 -3.30 10.89 -4.32
N ARG A 65 -3.68 12.07 -3.79
CA ARG A 65 -2.69 13.09 -3.38
C ARG A 65 -1.79 12.59 -2.26
N LYS A 66 -2.31 11.85 -1.29
CA LYS A 66 -1.49 11.26 -0.21
C LYS A 66 -0.48 10.25 -0.77
N VAL A 67 -0.91 9.38 -1.68
CA VAL A 67 -0.04 8.42 -2.38
C VAL A 67 1.04 9.14 -3.19
N ALA A 68 0.67 10.13 -4.00
CA ALA A 68 1.61 10.92 -4.79
C ALA A 68 2.66 11.62 -3.91
N LYS A 69 2.25 12.15 -2.74
CA LYS A 69 3.17 12.74 -1.76
C LYS A 69 4.15 11.72 -1.17
N ALA A 70 3.73 10.46 -0.98
CA ALA A 70 4.63 9.41 -0.54
C ALA A 70 5.70 9.08 -1.59
N PHE A 71 5.32 9.00 -2.88
CA PHE A 71 6.26 8.89 -3.98
C PHE A 71 7.23 10.07 -4.05
N ASP A 72 6.72 11.30 -3.99
CA ASP A 72 7.56 12.51 -4.07
C ASP A 72 8.62 12.54 -2.96
N ARG A 73 8.24 12.24 -1.71
CA ARG A 73 9.20 12.11 -0.61
C ARG A 73 10.26 11.05 -0.87
N HIS A 74 9.83 9.86 -1.30
CA HIS A 74 10.74 8.74 -1.57
C HIS A 74 11.74 9.06 -2.68
N ILE A 75 11.29 9.67 -3.79
CA ILE A 75 12.14 10.06 -4.91
C ILE A 75 13.13 11.16 -4.52
N ARG A 76 12.71 12.11 -3.67
CA ARG A 76 13.58 13.21 -3.20
C ARG A 76 14.51 12.82 -2.06
N GLY A 77 14.31 11.66 -1.43
CA GLY A 77 15.07 11.23 -0.25
C GLY A 77 14.76 12.01 1.03
N LEU A 78 13.51 12.47 1.19
CA LEU A 78 12.99 13.23 2.36
C LEU A 78 12.20 12.34 3.31
#